data_AF-A0A2H5X3X2-F1
#
_entry.id   AF-A0A2H5X3X2-F1
#
_cell.length_a   1.000
_cell.length_b   1.000
_cell.length_c   1.000
_cell.angle_alpha   90.00
_cell.angle_beta   90.00
_cell.angle_gamma   90.00
#
_symmetry.space_group_name_H-M   'P 1'
#
loop_
_entity.id
_entity.type
_entity.pdbx_description
1 polymer ?
#
loop_
_entity_poly.entity_id
_entity_poly.type
_entity_poly.pdbx_seq_one_letter_code
_entity_poly.pdbx_strand_id
1 'polypeptide(L)'
;MEQQDETRFNEFWSAYERMIHRLVHRYALNGYEREELLQESRIVLWQTILDYDPSRGTKFSTLLYPRLVHAMLEWIRNNRYLCVVPQCDFKNRCPGPSWLPIDNVLEDDEHPAYYEVLNALSYEEPSYDGIISVLCWQRYLRERLNTLQYRCIVCYFGIGTKECTMDEIGRLLNISRQRVHQHIQRALEILRADPPCWV
;
A
#
# COMPACT_ATOMS: atom_id res chain seq x y z
N MET A 1 26.63 -31.23 3.15
CA MET A 1 26.86 -30.02 2.35
C MET A 1 26.35 -28.80 3.13
N GLU A 2 25.09 -28.81 3.58
CA GLU A 2 24.48 -27.73 4.39
C GLU A 2 25.25 -27.33 5.66
N GLN A 3 25.79 -28.29 6.44
CA GLN A 3 26.53 -27.98 7.66
C GLN A 3 27.85 -27.22 7.43
N GLN A 4 28.50 -27.43 6.27
CA GLN A 4 29.76 -26.76 5.94
C GLN A 4 29.50 -25.29 5.54
N ASP A 5 28.40 -25.06 4.83
CA ASP A 5 27.95 -23.76 4.39
C ASP A 5 27.52 -22.86 5.57
N GLU A 6 26.80 -23.44 6.53
CA GLU A 6 26.39 -22.76 7.76
C GLU A 6 27.60 -22.38 8.64
N THR A 7 28.56 -23.30 8.81
CA THR A 7 29.79 -23.04 9.56
C THR A 7 30.58 -21.89 8.93
N ARG A 8 30.70 -21.89 7.60
CA ARG A 8 31.40 -20.84 6.85
C ARG A 8 30.70 -19.48 6.98
N PHE A 9 29.37 -19.43 6.93
CA PHE A 9 28.64 -18.18 7.15
C PHE A 9 28.89 -17.61 8.56
N ASN A 10 28.82 -18.47 9.58
CA ASN A 10 28.99 -18.05 10.98
C ASN A 10 30.37 -17.43 11.24
N GLU A 11 31.43 -18.02 10.67
CA GLU A 11 32.79 -17.46 10.74
C GLU A 11 32.87 -16.04 10.16
N PHE A 12 32.31 -15.85 8.97
CA PHE A 12 32.27 -14.54 8.31
C PHE A 12 31.37 -13.56 9.08
N TRP A 13 30.23 -14.01 9.59
CA TRP A 13 29.34 -13.17 10.39
C TRP A 13 30.07 -12.61 11.61
N SER A 14 30.71 -13.45 12.42
CA SER A 14 31.46 -13.00 13.60
C SER A 14 32.59 -12.01 13.25
N ALA A 15 33.20 -12.12 12.07
CA ALA A 15 34.24 -11.18 11.63
C ALA A 15 33.68 -9.80 11.22
N TYR A 16 32.49 -9.74 10.62
CA TYR A 16 31.95 -8.53 10.00
C TYR A 16 30.74 -7.91 10.72
N GLU A 17 30.14 -8.59 11.69
CA GLU A 17 28.93 -8.13 12.39
C GLU A 17 29.09 -6.74 13.00
N ARG A 18 30.26 -6.41 13.58
CA ARG A 18 30.52 -5.09 14.18
C ARG A 18 30.55 -3.97 13.14
N MET A 19 31.00 -4.26 11.92
CA MET A 19 30.96 -3.29 10.82
C MET A 19 29.53 -3.13 10.31
N ILE A 20 28.83 -4.25 10.11
CA ILE A 20 27.45 -4.29 9.65
C ILE A 20 26.53 -3.56 10.62
N HIS A 21 26.60 -3.85 11.93
CA HIS A 21 25.81 -3.17 12.94
C HIS A 21 26.05 -1.65 12.99
N ARG A 22 27.28 -1.18 12.75
CA ARG A 22 27.57 0.26 12.64
C ARG A 22 26.93 0.90 11.40
N LEU A 23 26.92 0.18 10.28
CA LEU A 23 26.23 0.62 9.06
C LEU A 23 24.72 0.63 9.26
N VAL A 24 24.15 -0.45 9.78
CA VAL A 24 22.73 -0.55 10.12
C VAL A 24 22.33 0.59 11.05
N HIS A 25 23.05 0.83 12.14
CA HIS A 25 22.75 1.94 13.05
C HIS A 25 22.79 3.30 12.35
N ARG A 26 23.72 3.52 11.42
CA ARG A 26 23.78 4.77 10.64
C ARG A 26 22.53 5.00 9.78
N TYR A 27 22.02 3.94 9.15
CA TYR A 27 20.88 4.05 8.24
C TYR A 27 19.52 3.90 8.94
N ALA A 28 19.45 3.21 10.09
CA ALA A 28 18.25 3.02 10.89
C ALA A 28 17.80 4.28 11.65
N LEU A 29 18.70 5.23 11.94
CA LEU A 29 18.39 6.51 12.64
C LEU A 29 17.34 7.40 11.91
N ASN A 30 16.85 6.99 10.74
CA ASN A 30 15.83 7.68 9.95
C ASN A 30 14.43 7.05 10.04
N GLY A 31 14.15 6.24 11.07
CA GLY A 31 12.81 5.66 11.30
C GLY A 31 12.55 4.31 10.63
N TYR A 32 13.60 3.56 10.32
CA TYR A 32 13.52 2.21 9.74
C TYR A 32 13.84 1.16 10.79
N GLU A 33 13.17 0.01 10.75
CA GLU A 33 13.44 -1.09 11.68
C GLU A 33 14.87 -1.62 11.51
N ARG A 34 15.61 -1.61 12.62
CA ARG A 34 17.02 -2.00 12.68
C ARG A 34 17.21 -3.47 12.31
N GLU A 35 16.26 -4.29 12.69
CA GLU A 35 16.22 -5.73 12.51
C GLU A 35 16.10 -6.09 11.02
N GLU A 36 15.26 -5.38 10.27
CA GLU A 36 15.09 -5.58 8.83
C GLU A 36 16.36 -5.26 8.04
N LEU A 37 16.98 -4.10 8.30
CA LEU A 37 18.26 -3.75 7.69
C LEU A 37 19.37 -4.75 8.05
N LEU A 38 19.32 -5.32 9.25
CA LEU A 38 20.25 -6.35 9.68
C LEU A 38 20.03 -7.66 8.91
N GLN A 39 18.78 -8.04 8.66
CA GLN A 39 18.45 -9.22 7.86
C GLN A 39 18.94 -9.07 6.42
N GLU A 40 18.66 -7.94 5.78
CA GLU A 40 19.16 -7.65 4.43
C GLU A 40 20.70 -7.71 4.37
N SER A 41 21.36 -7.19 5.40
CA SER A 41 22.82 -7.27 5.49
C SER A 41 23.33 -8.70 5.54
N ARG A 42 22.62 -9.61 6.21
CA ARG A 42 22.96 -11.03 6.27
C ARG A 42 22.82 -11.70 4.91
N ILE A 43 21.75 -11.37 4.17
CA ILE A 43 21.52 -11.87 2.80
C ILE A 43 22.66 -11.44 1.89
N VAL A 44 23.03 -10.16 1.93
CA VAL A 44 24.14 -9.62 1.11
C VAL A 44 25.48 -10.24 1.49
N LEU A 45 25.73 -10.45 2.79
CA LEU A 45 26.93 -11.14 3.26
C LEU A 45 26.98 -12.55 2.69
N TRP A 46 25.89 -13.30 2.78
CA TRP A 46 25.78 -14.66 2.24
C TRP A 46 26.06 -14.70 0.74
N GLN A 47 25.40 -13.85 -0.05
CA GLN A 47 25.63 -13.73 -1.49
C GLN A 47 27.08 -13.38 -1.82
N THR A 48 27.68 -12.48 -1.04
CA THR A 48 29.07 -12.06 -1.26
C THR A 48 30.04 -13.20 -0.91
N ILE A 49 29.75 -14.03 0.09
CA ILE A 49 30.56 -15.23 0.42
C ILE A 49 30.56 -16.23 -0.74
N LEU A 50 29.40 -16.44 -1.36
CA LEU A 50 29.25 -17.36 -2.50
C LEU A 50 30.02 -16.88 -3.74
N ASP A 51 29.98 -15.57 -4.02
CA ASP A 51 30.62 -14.97 -5.19
C ASP A 51 32.12 -14.70 -5.02
N TYR A 52 32.62 -14.70 -3.78
CA TYR A 52 33.96 -14.22 -3.50
C TYR A 52 35.05 -15.21 -3.91
N ASP A 53 35.92 -14.74 -4.78
CA ASP A 53 37.08 -15.47 -5.27
C ASP A 53 38.39 -14.83 -4.74
N PRO A 54 39.08 -15.48 -3.79
CA PRO A 54 40.34 -14.98 -3.23
C PRO A 54 41.47 -14.81 -4.26
N SER A 55 41.42 -15.55 -5.39
CA SER A 55 42.47 -15.51 -6.41
C SER A 55 42.58 -14.16 -7.12
N ARG A 56 41.51 -13.35 -7.07
CA ARG A 56 41.44 -11.99 -7.64
C ARG A 56 42.21 -10.95 -6.83
N GLY A 57 42.71 -11.29 -5.64
CA GLY A 57 43.57 -10.42 -4.82
C GLY A 57 42.87 -9.23 -4.14
N THR A 58 41.57 -9.02 -4.35
CA THR A 58 40.78 -7.99 -3.67
C THR A 58 40.33 -8.48 -2.29
N LYS A 59 40.51 -7.67 -1.23
CA LYS A 59 40.02 -8.00 0.11
C LYS A 59 38.50 -8.15 0.10
N PHE A 60 37.97 -9.13 0.84
CA PHE A 60 36.53 -9.36 0.97
C PHE A 60 35.75 -8.11 1.42
N SER A 61 36.29 -7.36 2.39
CA SER A 61 35.67 -6.12 2.88
C SER A 61 35.48 -5.06 1.80
N THR A 62 36.40 -4.99 0.83
CA THR A 62 36.32 -4.06 -0.30
C THR A 62 35.15 -4.39 -1.22
N LEU A 63 34.80 -5.66 -1.38
CA LEU A 63 33.64 -6.11 -2.15
C LEU A 63 32.33 -5.97 -1.36
N LEU A 64 32.37 -6.35 -0.08
CA LEU A 64 31.19 -6.40 0.79
C LEU A 64 30.62 -5.01 1.07
N TYR A 65 31.47 -4.03 1.40
CA TYR A 65 31.03 -2.70 1.82
C TYR A 65 30.09 -1.99 0.82
N PRO A 66 30.45 -1.84 -0.48
CA PRO A 66 29.56 -1.18 -1.44
C PRO A 66 28.27 -1.96 -1.68
N ARG A 67 28.31 -3.30 -1.66
CA ARG A 67 27.10 -4.14 -1.78
C ARG A 67 26.15 -3.96 -0.60
N LEU A 68 26.68 -3.92 0.63
CA LEU A 68 25.89 -3.67 1.83
C LEU A 68 25.20 -2.31 1.77
N VAL A 69 25.96 -1.24 1.48
CA VAL A 69 25.40 0.11 1.41
C VAL A 69 24.34 0.20 0.30
N HIS A 70 24.60 -0.38 -0.87
CA HIS A 70 23.64 -0.39 -1.97
C HIS A 70 22.35 -1.13 -1.59
N ALA A 71 22.46 -2.33 -1.02
CA ALA A 71 21.30 -3.12 -0.61
C ALA A 71 20.47 -2.42 0.48
N MET A 72 21.11 -1.83 1.49
CA MET A 72 20.40 -1.05 2.52
C MET A 72 19.66 0.14 1.91
N LEU A 73 20.30 0.88 0.99
CA LEU A 73 19.68 2.03 0.33
C LEU A 73 18.54 1.62 -0.61
N GLU A 74 18.68 0.52 -1.35
CA GLU A 74 17.61 -0.07 -2.17
C GLU A 74 16.45 -0.55 -1.31
N TRP A 75 16.73 -1.26 -0.21
CA TRP A 75 15.70 -1.73 0.71
C TRP A 75 14.93 -0.55 1.31
N ILE A 76 15.64 0.50 1.75
CA ILE A 76 15.04 1.75 2.23
C ILE A 76 14.17 2.40 1.15
N ARG A 77 14.65 2.43 -0.10
CA ARG A 77 13.93 3.01 -1.24
C ARG A 77 12.64 2.24 -1.55
N ASN A 78 12.67 0.91 -1.45
CA ASN A 78 11.57 0.03 -1.83
C ASN A 78 10.57 -0.21 -0.68
N ASN A 79 11.01 -0.13 0.58
CA ASN A 79 10.19 -0.34 1.78
C ASN A 79 9.79 0.97 2.48
N ARG A 80 9.83 2.07 1.73
CA ARG A 80 9.43 3.42 2.18
C ARG A 80 7.96 3.54 2.61
N TYR A 81 7.18 2.46 2.52
CA TYR A 81 5.78 2.39 2.94
C TYR A 81 5.60 1.88 4.40
N LEU A 82 6.63 1.28 5.01
CA LEU A 82 6.62 0.90 6.43
C LEU A 82 7.01 2.06 7.35
N CYS A 83 7.75 3.04 6.82
CA CYS A 83 8.04 4.31 7.48
C CYS A 83 7.27 5.43 6.78
N VAL A 84 6.32 6.05 7.45
CA VAL A 84 5.65 7.23 6.90
C VAL A 84 6.54 8.46 7.10
N VAL A 85 7.60 8.55 6.30
CA VAL A 85 8.35 9.79 6.09
C VAL A 85 8.20 10.20 4.63
N PRO A 86 7.42 11.27 4.38
CA PRO A 86 7.43 11.94 3.08
C PRO A 86 8.86 12.29 2.72
N GLN A 87 9.15 12.32 1.43
CA GLN A 87 10.42 12.80 0.90
C GLN A 87 10.58 14.30 1.16
N CYS A 88 10.77 14.72 2.41
CA CYS A 88 11.37 16.00 2.69
C CYS A 88 12.85 15.86 2.35
N ASP A 89 13.31 16.74 1.47
CA ASP A 89 14.71 16.94 1.16
C ASP A 89 15.52 16.90 2.46
N PHE A 90 16.52 16.02 2.50
CA PHE A 90 17.46 15.81 3.62
C PHE A 90 18.12 17.10 4.15
N LYS A 91 17.93 18.23 3.45
CA LYS A 91 18.48 19.56 3.74
C LYS A 91 17.47 20.55 4.33
N ASN A 92 16.18 20.39 4.08
CA ASN A 92 15.18 21.36 4.52
C ASN A 92 14.15 20.69 5.44
N ARG A 93 14.25 20.99 6.73
CA ARG A 93 13.20 20.73 7.73
C ARG A 93 11.91 21.42 7.30
N CYS A 94 11.11 20.75 6.49
CA CYS A 94 9.71 21.08 6.24
C CYS A 94 8.86 19.97 6.86
N PRO A 95 7.75 20.31 7.55
CA PRO A 95 6.82 19.31 8.05
C PRO A 95 6.09 18.71 6.84
N GLY A 96 6.36 17.45 6.54
CA GLY A 96 5.54 16.69 5.59
C GLY A 96 4.12 16.48 6.14
N PRO A 97 3.18 15.89 5.37
CA PRO A 97 1.87 15.51 5.90
C PRO A 97 2.03 14.76 7.22
N SER A 98 1.28 15.22 8.23
CA SER A 98 1.29 14.78 9.62
C SER A 98 0.69 13.38 9.73
N TRP A 99 1.43 12.38 9.27
CA TRP A 99 1.10 10.99 9.54
C TRP A 99 1.54 10.70 10.97
N LEU A 100 0.60 10.91 11.90
CA LEU A 100 0.75 10.48 13.28
C LEU A 100 0.55 8.96 13.33
N PRO A 101 1.32 8.23 14.17
CA PRO A 101 1.00 6.85 14.51
C PRO A 101 -0.47 6.72 14.88
N ILE A 102 -1.12 5.65 14.43
CA ILE A 102 -2.53 5.37 14.73
C ILE A 102 -2.77 5.36 16.25
N ASP A 103 -1.82 4.85 17.02
CA ASP A 103 -1.88 4.81 18.49
C ASP A 103 -2.00 6.22 19.08
N ASN A 104 -1.30 7.22 18.52
CA ASN A 104 -1.41 8.61 18.97
C ASN A 104 -2.76 9.24 18.62
N VAL A 105 -3.39 8.80 17.52
CA VAL A 105 -4.73 9.26 17.13
C VAL A 105 -5.80 8.61 18.01
N LEU A 106 -5.58 7.37 18.44
CA LEU A 106 -6.50 6.61 19.29
C LEU A 106 -6.42 6.99 20.77
N GLU A 107 -5.29 7.53 21.24
CA GLU A 107 -5.12 8.02 22.62
C GLU A 107 -5.80 9.39 22.87
N ASP A 108 -6.14 10.13 21.81
CA ASP A 108 -6.80 11.42 21.88
C ASP A 108 -8.18 11.36 21.20
N ASP A 109 -9.21 11.12 22.00
CA ASP A 109 -10.61 11.03 21.58
C ASP A 109 -11.12 12.32 20.89
N GLU A 110 -10.43 13.45 21.08
CA GLU A 110 -10.74 14.74 20.43
C GLU A 110 -9.98 14.93 19.11
N HIS A 111 -9.11 13.99 18.73
CA HIS A 111 -8.30 14.10 17.52
C HIS A 111 -9.19 14.08 16.26
N PRO A 112 -9.03 15.01 15.30
CA PRO A 112 -9.91 15.13 14.13
C PRO A 112 -10.00 13.86 13.26
N ALA A 113 -8.95 13.03 13.28
CA ALA A 113 -8.89 11.76 12.56
C ALA A 113 -9.39 10.54 13.35
N TYR A 114 -9.71 10.69 14.65
CA TYR A 114 -10.13 9.60 15.53
C TYR A 114 -11.30 8.80 14.94
N TYR A 115 -12.37 9.51 14.55
CA TYR A 115 -13.57 8.88 13.97
C TYR A 115 -13.34 8.29 12.57
N GLU A 116 -12.41 8.85 11.78
CA GLU A 116 -12.07 8.32 10.46
C GLU A 116 -11.32 6.99 10.59
N VAL A 117 -10.37 6.93 11.52
CA VAL A 117 -9.65 5.72 11.88
C VAL A 117 -10.60 4.67 12.47
N LEU A 118 -11.49 5.07 13.39
CA LEU A 118 -12.46 4.17 14.00
C LEU A 118 -13.37 3.52 12.94
N ASN A 119 -13.85 4.31 11.97
CA ASN A 119 -14.66 3.81 10.84
C ASN A 119 -13.87 2.90 9.89
N ALA A 120 -12.58 3.17 9.67
CA ALA A 120 -11.73 2.32 8.84
C ALA A 120 -11.40 0.98 9.53
N LEU A 121 -11.28 0.98 10.86
CA LEU A 121 -11.05 -0.21 11.68
C LEU A 121 -12.33 -0.99 11.99
N SER A 122 -13.51 -0.37 11.90
CA SER A 122 -14.79 -1.06 12.02
C SER A 122 -15.05 -1.90 10.76
N TYR A 123 -14.39 -3.06 10.69
CA TYR A 123 -14.65 -4.07 9.68
C TYR A 123 -16.00 -4.74 9.98
N GLU A 124 -17.06 -4.29 9.30
CA GLU A 124 -18.26 -5.10 9.16
C GLU A 124 -18.02 -6.10 8.03
N GLU A 125 -17.87 -7.38 8.38
CA GLU A 125 -17.75 -8.43 7.38
C GLU A 125 -19.00 -8.38 6.47
N PRO A 126 -18.85 -8.09 5.16
CA PRO A 126 -20.00 -7.95 4.31
C PRO A 126 -20.74 -9.29 4.26
N SER A 127 -22.02 -9.28 4.64
CA SER A 127 -22.85 -10.47 4.52
C SER A 127 -22.79 -11.02 3.09
N TYR A 128 -22.67 -12.34 2.95
CA TYR A 128 -22.73 -13.02 1.66
C TYR A 128 -23.96 -12.58 0.85
N ASP A 129 -25.10 -12.35 1.50
CA ASP A 129 -26.31 -11.83 0.86
C ASP A 129 -26.13 -10.42 0.30
N GLY A 130 -25.37 -9.56 1.00
CA GLY A 130 -25.04 -8.20 0.54
C GLY A 130 -24.16 -8.21 -0.71
N ILE A 131 -23.15 -9.07 -0.74
CA ILE A 131 -22.26 -9.24 -1.90
C ILE A 131 -23.05 -9.77 -3.11
N ILE A 132 -23.85 -10.82 -2.90
CA ILE A 132 -24.67 -11.43 -3.96
C ILE A 132 -25.67 -10.40 -4.51
N SER A 133 -26.31 -9.62 -3.64
CA SER A 133 -27.24 -8.56 -4.03
C SER A 133 -26.57 -7.52 -4.95
N VAL A 134 -25.42 -6.98 -4.57
CA VAL A 134 -24.68 -5.99 -5.38
C VAL A 134 -24.30 -6.56 -6.75
N LEU A 135 -23.81 -7.80 -6.80
CA LEU A 135 -23.42 -8.45 -8.05
C LEU A 135 -24.64 -8.70 -8.97
N CYS A 136 -25.77 -9.16 -8.41
CA CYS A 136 -27.01 -9.36 -9.15
C CYS A 136 -27.54 -8.06 -9.74
N TRP A 137 -27.54 -6.97 -8.95
CA TRP A 137 -27.91 -5.64 -9.43
C TRP A 137 -26.99 -5.14 -10.53
N GLN A 138 -25.67 -5.21 -10.36
CA GLN A 138 -24.73 -4.75 -11.38
C GLN A 138 -24.87 -5.52 -12.70
N ARG A 139 -25.13 -6.82 -12.64
CA ARG A 139 -25.35 -7.65 -13.82
C ARG A 139 -26.63 -7.25 -14.55
N TYR A 140 -27.76 -7.20 -13.84
CA TYR A 140 -29.05 -6.83 -14.42
C TYR A 140 -29.06 -5.42 -15.01
N LEU A 141 -28.46 -4.44 -14.33
CA LEU A 141 -28.34 -3.09 -14.85
C LEU A 141 -27.48 -3.04 -16.13
N ARG A 142 -26.41 -3.83 -16.22
CA ARG A 142 -25.52 -3.85 -17.40
C ARG A 142 -26.18 -4.48 -18.63
N GLU A 143 -27.08 -5.44 -18.43
CA GLU A 143 -27.82 -6.10 -19.52
C GLU A 143 -28.94 -5.22 -20.10
N ARG A 144 -29.43 -4.22 -19.35
CA ARG A 144 -30.60 -3.40 -19.72
C ARG A 144 -30.29 -1.94 -20.01
N LEU A 145 -29.21 -1.39 -19.46
CA LEU A 145 -28.86 0.03 -19.59
C LEU A 145 -27.64 0.26 -20.47
N ASN A 146 -27.61 1.40 -21.16
CA ASN A 146 -26.41 1.86 -21.86
C ASN A 146 -25.31 2.21 -20.85
N THR A 147 -24.03 2.12 -21.23
CA THR A 147 -22.86 2.38 -20.38
C THR A 147 -22.96 3.69 -19.58
N LEU A 148 -23.47 4.77 -20.20
CA LEU A 148 -23.66 6.05 -19.49
C LEU A 148 -24.80 6.01 -18.47
N GLN A 149 -25.93 5.37 -18.80
CA GLN A 149 -27.06 5.20 -17.88
C GLN A 149 -26.69 4.31 -16.70
N TYR A 150 -26.01 3.20 -16.98
CA TYR A 150 -25.45 2.30 -15.98
C TYR A 150 -24.55 3.04 -14.99
N ARG A 151 -23.56 3.79 -15.49
CA ARG A 151 -22.64 4.56 -14.64
C ARG A 151 -23.37 5.62 -13.81
N CYS A 152 -24.35 6.32 -14.39
CA CYS A 152 -25.13 7.31 -13.65
C CYS A 152 -25.95 6.67 -12.52
N ILE A 153 -26.64 5.55 -12.77
CA ILE A 153 -27.44 4.85 -11.76
C ILE A 153 -26.57 4.26 -10.66
N VAL A 154 -25.48 3.57 -11.02
CA VAL A 154 -24.58 2.93 -10.05
C VAL A 154 -23.99 3.96 -9.08
N CYS A 155 -23.52 5.11 -9.59
CA CYS A 155 -22.98 6.16 -8.74
C CYS A 155 -24.07 6.89 -7.93
N TYR A 156 -25.27 7.05 -8.48
CA TYR A 156 -26.36 7.74 -7.78
C TYR A 156 -26.90 6.95 -6.58
N PHE A 157 -27.01 5.63 -6.71
CA PHE A 157 -27.48 4.73 -5.65
C PHE A 157 -26.35 4.01 -4.89
N GLY A 158 -25.09 4.27 -5.22
CA GLY A 158 -23.95 3.67 -4.51
C GLY A 158 -23.83 2.15 -4.64
N ILE A 159 -24.22 1.57 -5.78
CA ILE A 159 -24.21 0.10 -5.96
C ILE A 159 -22.77 -0.42 -6.13
N GLY A 160 -22.15 -0.84 -5.03
CA GLY A 160 -20.74 -1.26 -5.00
C GLY A 160 -19.75 -0.10 -5.12
N THR A 161 -20.21 1.13 -4.91
CA THR A 161 -19.41 2.37 -4.88
C THR A 161 -20.00 3.35 -3.87
N LYS A 162 -19.27 4.42 -3.52
CA LYS A 162 -19.84 5.49 -2.69
C LYS A 162 -20.98 6.21 -3.43
N GLU A 163 -22.08 6.48 -2.74
CA GLU A 163 -23.16 7.32 -3.25
C GLU A 163 -22.63 8.73 -3.60
N CYS A 164 -22.99 9.22 -4.79
CA CYS A 164 -22.57 10.53 -5.28
C CYS A 164 -23.78 11.38 -5.67
N THR A 165 -23.65 12.68 -5.48
CA THR A 165 -24.65 13.65 -5.94
C THR A 165 -24.65 13.79 -7.46
N MET A 166 -25.75 14.27 -8.05
CA MET A 166 -25.84 14.48 -9.51
C MET A 166 -24.75 15.43 -10.05
N ASP A 167 -24.34 16.41 -9.24
CA ASP A 167 -23.27 17.35 -9.58
C ASP A 167 -21.89 16.69 -9.55
N GLU A 168 -21.60 15.84 -8.55
CA GLU A 168 -20.38 15.03 -8.50
C GLU A 168 -20.30 14.04 -9.65
N ILE A 169 -21.41 13.35 -9.96
CA ILE A 169 -21.48 12.43 -11.11
C ILE A 169 -21.25 13.18 -12.42
N GLY A 170 -21.78 14.40 -12.55
CA GLY A 170 -21.55 15.25 -13.71
C GLY A 170 -20.07 15.58 -13.91
N ARG A 171 -19.36 15.93 -12.82
CA ARG A 171 -17.91 16.15 -12.85
C ARG A 171 -17.14 14.87 -13.19
N LEU A 172 -17.52 13.73 -12.59
CA LEU A 172 -16.86 12.44 -12.80
C LEU A 172 -17.01 11.90 -14.23
N LEU A 173 -18.18 12.09 -14.84
CA LEU A 173 -18.50 11.60 -16.18
C LEU A 173 -18.31 12.66 -17.27
N ASN A 174 -17.86 13.87 -16.89
CA ASN A 174 -17.70 15.04 -17.76
C ASN A 174 -18.97 15.37 -18.58
N ILE A 175 -20.12 15.39 -17.90
CA ILE A 175 -21.43 15.74 -18.47
C ILE A 175 -22.16 16.70 -17.54
N SER A 176 -23.09 17.50 -18.07
CA SER A 176 -23.86 18.43 -17.24
C SER A 176 -24.77 17.69 -16.25
N ARG A 177 -25.00 18.28 -15.07
CA ARG A 177 -25.96 17.78 -14.06
C ARG A 177 -27.32 17.43 -14.66
N GLN A 178 -27.82 18.27 -15.56
CA GLN A 178 -29.09 18.05 -16.21
C GLN A 178 -29.08 16.82 -17.13
N ARG A 179 -27.95 16.55 -17.79
CA ARG A 179 -27.78 15.34 -18.60
C ARG A 179 -27.69 14.08 -17.73
N VAL A 180 -27.04 14.16 -16.57
CA VAL A 180 -27.07 13.09 -15.55
C VAL A 180 -28.50 12.79 -15.13
N HIS A 181 -29.28 13.82 -14.78
CA HIS A 181 -30.69 13.66 -14.39
C HIS A 181 -31.52 12.98 -15.48
N GLN A 182 -31.38 13.40 -16.75
CA GLN A 182 -32.06 12.75 -17.88
C GLN A 182 -31.68 11.27 -18.04
N HIS A 183 -30.40 10.93 -17.87
CA HIS A 183 -29.95 9.54 -17.93
C HIS A 183 -30.53 8.70 -16.80
N ILE A 184 -30.59 9.23 -15.58
CA ILE A 184 -31.21 8.55 -14.42
C ILE A 184 -32.70 8.32 -14.67
N GLN A 185 -33.45 9.36 -15.09
CA GLN A 185 -34.90 9.23 -15.33
C GLN A 185 -35.21 8.17 -16.39
N ARG A 186 -34.55 8.21 -17.55
CA ARG A 186 -34.73 7.20 -18.61
C ARG A 186 -34.36 5.81 -18.14
N ALA A 187 -33.31 5.69 -17.33
CA ALA A 187 -32.90 4.40 -16.80
C ALA A 187 -33.95 3.86 -15.82
N LEU A 188 -34.49 4.69 -14.92
CA LEU A 188 -35.59 4.29 -14.03
C LEU A 188 -36.87 3.89 -14.79
N GLU A 189 -37.20 4.56 -15.90
CA GLU A 189 -38.32 4.17 -16.77
C GLU A 189 -38.14 2.76 -17.33
N ILE A 190 -36.93 2.43 -17.82
CA ILE A 190 -36.60 1.09 -18.33
C ILE A 190 -36.71 0.04 -17.23
N LEU A 191 -36.14 0.32 -16.04
CA LEU A 191 -36.13 -0.63 -14.93
C LEU A 191 -37.52 -0.87 -14.33
N ARG A 192 -38.40 0.14 -14.36
CA ARG A 192 -39.80 0.00 -13.92
C ARG A 192 -40.64 -0.85 -14.88
N ALA A 193 -40.29 -0.89 -16.16
CA ALA A 193 -41.01 -1.66 -17.16
C ALA A 193 -40.73 -3.18 -17.07
N ASP A 194 -39.55 -3.57 -16.61
CA ASP A 194 -39.12 -4.98 -16.49
C ASP A 194 -38.36 -5.19 -15.17
N PRO A 195 -39.04 -5.27 -14.01
CA PRO A 195 -38.39 -5.36 -12.71
C PRO A 195 -37.61 -6.68 -12.55
N PRO A 196 -36.51 -6.68 -11.79
CA PRO A 196 -35.74 -7.90 -11.53
C PRO A 196 -36.57 -8.92 -10.74
N CYS A 197 -36.41 -10.20 -11.06
CA CYS A 197 -37.20 -11.29 -10.47
C CYS A 197 -36.74 -11.75 -9.08
N TRP A 198 -35.62 -11.20 -8.58
CA TRP A 198 -35.01 -11.52 -7.29
C TRP A 198 -35.14 -10.36 -6.28
N VAL A 199 -36.06 -9.44 -6.53
CA VAL A 199 -36.48 -8.38 -5.62
C VAL A 199 -37.81 -8.73 -5.00
#